data_AF-A0A3D8T3B6-F1
#
_entry.id   AF-A0A3D8T3B6-F1
#
_cell.length_a   1.000
_cell.length_b   1.000
_cell.length_c   1.000
_cell.angle_alpha   90.00
_cell.angle_beta   90.00
_cell.angle_gamma   90.00
#
_symmetry.space_group_name_H-M   'P 1'
#
loop_
_entity.id
_entity.type
_entity.pdbx_description
1 polymer ?
#
loop_
_entity_poly.entity_id
_entity_poly.type
_entity_poly.pdbx_seq_one_letter_code
_entity_poly.pdbx_strand_id
1 'polypeptide(L)'
;MSMESPLLLNAIIAWSSSHLALRIKSYEPIAIANRCLALQSLSASLSSTTRNPEMELASCLIHCAIESITGDTKEWFNHLVGAYEVIRSVTSSEDTSQLDLSRFSTTFEGRWLLRSFAYHDILMTVVEDRKPLIIAGEYWNFASDALVADSYFGLASRLMYLISRISILNGDMMDCADGSASAESFSHEAQTIQQELVSWTCGQSDNAMLVHLAETYRSAALIHLFRTIRQHRPQLTATLAPRIATQAKEIVTRIEKMPANCLAESSLLLPLFMAGGEVEDPEQIAVIRHRMQDIVEVRQFHNVQAVLTVLEEVWHLRATGVLGPGRRKVDWKDVLARRKWMLSIT
;
A
#
# COMPACT_ATOMS: atom_id res chain seq x y z
N MET A 1 -4.33 4.07 -26.55
CA MET A 1 -5.29 4.24 -25.43
C MET A 1 -5.72 5.69 -25.19
N SER A 2 -4.89 6.62 -24.70
CA SER A 2 -5.37 7.96 -24.27
C SER A 2 -5.86 8.85 -25.41
N MET A 3 -5.18 8.85 -26.55
CA MET A 3 -5.60 9.60 -27.75
C MET A 3 -6.88 9.06 -28.39
N GLU A 4 -7.29 7.84 -28.02
CA GLU A 4 -8.43 7.12 -28.58
C GLU A 4 -9.64 7.10 -27.63
N SER A 5 -9.46 7.53 -26.37
CA SER A 5 -10.48 7.50 -25.33
C SER A 5 -10.56 8.85 -24.62
N PRO A 6 -11.62 9.65 -24.85
CA PRO A 6 -11.84 10.92 -24.15
C PRO A 6 -11.85 10.77 -22.62
N LEU A 7 -12.36 9.65 -22.12
CA LEU A 7 -12.36 9.31 -20.69
C LEU A 7 -10.92 9.31 -20.13
N LEU A 8 -10.05 8.53 -20.76
CA LEU A 8 -8.67 8.37 -20.29
C LEU A 8 -7.85 9.65 -20.51
N LEU A 9 -8.11 10.37 -21.60
CA LEU A 9 -7.48 11.67 -21.84
C LEU A 9 -7.79 12.66 -20.72
N ASN A 10 -9.07 12.80 -20.34
CA ASN A 10 -9.49 13.70 -19.27
C ASN A 10 -8.85 13.29 -17.93
N ALA A 11 -8.80 12.00 -17.62
CA ALA A 11 -8.13 11.48 -16.43
C ALA A 11 -6.63 11.82 -16.40
N ILE A 12 -5.91 11.63 -17.51
CA ILE A 12 -4.46 11.94 -17.60
C ILE A 12 -4.20 13.45 -17.51
N ILE A 13 -5.06 14.28 -18.08
CA ILE A 13 -4.96 15.75 -17.95
C ILE A 13 -5.18 16.14 -16.48
N ALA A 14 -6.18 15.56 -15.81
CA ALA A 14 -6.40 15.77 -14.38
C ALA A 14 -5.19 15.35 -13.53
N TRP A 15 -4.60 14.19 -13.82
CA TRP A 15 -3.37 13.70 -13.18
C TRP A 15 -2.22 14.69 -13.33
N SER A 16 -1.93 15.07 -14.57
CA SER A 16 -0.78 15.91 -14.92
C SER A 16 -0.92 17.32 -14.33
N SER A 17 -2.11 17.91 -14.43
CA SER A 17 -2.37 19.23 -13.86
C SER A 17 -2.36 19.22 -12.32
N SER A 18 -2.80 18.13 -11.68
CA SER A 18 -2.71 17.97 -10.22
C SER A 18 -1.25 17.91 -9.76
N HIS A 19 -0.39 17.10 -10.40
CA HIS A 19 1.04 17.10 -10.11
C HIS A 19 1.70 18.48 -10.31
N LEU A 20 1.32 19.20 -11.36
CA LEU A 20 1.86 20.52 -11.62
C LEU A 20 1.42 21.53 -10.56
N ALA A 21 0.19 21.44 -10.07
CA ALA A 21 -0.34 22.28 -8.99
C ALA A 21 0.41 22.07 -7.66
N LEU A 22 0.93 20.85 -7.41
CA LEU A 22 1.78 20.58 -6.23
C LEU A 22 3.07 21.41 -6.25
N ARG A 23 3.62 21.70 -7.44
CA ARG A 23 4.84 22.50 -7.61
C ARG A 23 4.57 23.98 -7.82
N ILE A 24 3.47 24.31 -8.50
CA ILE A 24 3.15 25.66 -8.95
C ILE A 24 1.70 25.97 -8.60
N LYS A 25 1.49 26.73 -7.51
CA LYS A 25 0.16 27.05 -6.97
C LYS A 25 -0.80 27.70 -7.99
N SER A 26 -0.30 28.40 -9.01
CA SER A 26 -1.15 29.00 -10.05
C SER A 26 -1.92 27.98 -10.90
N TYR A 27 -1.50 26.71 -10.91
CA TYR A 27 -2.18 25.63 -11.61
C TYR A 27 -3.32 24.99 -10.80
N GLU A 28 -3.49 25.35 -9.53
CA GLU A 28 -4.53 24.78 -8.66
C GLU A 28 -5.96 24.92 -9.24
N PRO A 29 -6.39 26.09 -9.78
CA PRO A 29 -7.72 26.19 -10.40
C PRO A 29 -7.88 25.27 -11.63
N ILE A 30 -6.81 25.12 -12.42
CA ILE A 30 -6.79 24.26 -13.61
C ILE A 30 -6.88 22.79 -13.21
N ALA A 31 -6.13 22.39 -12.16
CA ALA A 31 -6.17 21.04 -11.63
C ALA A 31 -7.56 20.67 -11.13
N ILE A 32 -8.21 21.56 -10.37
CA ILE A 32 -9.59 21.36 -9.89
C ILE A 32 -10.56 21.19 -11.07
N ALA A 33 -10.51 22.10 -12.05
CA ALA A 33 -11.39 22.03 -13.22
C ALA A 33 -11.21 20.70 -13.99
N ASN A 34 -9.97 20.28 -14.23
CA ASN A 34 -9.69 19.03 -14.92
C ASN A 34 -10.11 17.80 -14.12
N ARG A 35 -9.95 17.80 -12.79
CA ARG A 35 -10.45 16.72 -11.91
C ARG A 35 -11.96 16.60 -12.01
N CYS A 36 -12.69 17.72 -11.99
CA CYS A 36 -14.15 17.71 -12.18
C CYS A 36 -14.54 17.14 -13.56
N LEU A 37 -13.85 17.55 -14.63
CA LEU A 37 -14.11 17.03 -15.99
C LEU A 37 -13.83 15.53 -16.10
N ALA A 38 -12.77 15.03 -15.47
CA ALA A 38 -12.44 13.61 -15.44
C ALA A 38 -13.52 12.80 -14.68
N LEU A 39 -13.98 13.29 -13.52
CA LEU A 39 -15.07 12.66 -12.76
C LEU A 39 -16.39 12.64 -13.54
N GLN A 40 -16.74 13.73 -14.22
CA GLN A 40 -17.91 13.80 -15.09
C GLN A 40 -17.82 12.81 -16.25
N SER A 41 -16.63 12.67 -16.85
CA SER A 41 -16.38 11.72 -17.94
C SER A 41 -16.52 10.28 -17.47
N LEU A 42 -15.99 9.96 -16.28
CA LEU A 42 -16.12 8.64 -15.67
C LEU A 42 -17.59 8.32 -15.36
N SER A 43 -18.32 9.26 -14.75
CA SER A 43 -19.75 9.11 -14.47
C SER A 43 -20.58 8.89 -15.73
N ALA A 44 -20.28 9.62 -16.81
CA ALA A 44 -20.93 9.45 -18.11
C ALA A 44 -20.62 8.09 -18.73
N SER A 45 -19.37 7.60 -18.65
CA SER A 45 -19.00 6.25 -19.12
C SER A 45 -19.75 5.17 -18.37
N LEU A 46 -19.77 5.23 -17.03
CA LEU A 46 -20.44 4.24 -16.19
C LEU A 46 -21.95 4.18 -16.43
N SER A 47 -22.55 5.29 -16.86
CA SER A 47 -23.98 5.39 -17.21
C SER A 47 -24.28 5.01 -18.67
N SER A 48 -23.26 4.77 -19.50
CA SER A 48 -23.41 4.45 -20.92
C SER A 48 -23.81 2.98 -21.13
N THR A 49 -24.46 2.70 -22.26
CA THR A 49 -24.74 1.33 -22.71
C THR A 49 -23.50 0.66 -23.33
N THR A 50 -22.54 1.45 -23.84
CA THR A 50 -21.29 0.99 -24.46
C THR A 50 -20.10 1.22 -23.54
N ARG A 51 -20.03 0.43 -22.47
CA ARG A 51 -18.97 0.54 -21.45
C ARG A 51 -17.66 -0.07 -21.92
N ASN A 52 -16.55 0.55 -21.53
CA ASN A 52 -15.21 -0.01 -21.66
C ASN A 52 -14.57 -0.16 -20.26
N PRO A 53 -14.66 -1.36 -19.65
CA PRO A 53 -14.18 -1.60 -18.28
C PRO A 53 -12.69 -1.34 -18.06
N GLU A 54 -11.83 -1.55 -19.06
CA GLU A 54 -10.40 -1.22 -18.94
C GLU A 54 -10.18 0.29 -18.79
N MET A 55 -10.91 1.09 -19.57
CA MET A 55 -10.81 2.55 -19.51
C MET A 55 -11.43 3.11 -18.22
N GLU A 56 -12.53 2.53 -17.77
CA GLU A 56 -13.17 2.86 -16.49
C GLU A 56 -12.24 2.52 -15.31
N LEU A 57 -11.64 1.32 -15.33
CA LEU A 57 -10.66 0.89 -14.33
C LEU A 57 -9.44 1.81 -14.31
N ALA A 58 -8.88 2.12 -15.48
CA ALA A 58 -7.77 3.07 -15.59
C ALA A 58 -8.13 4.43 -15.01
N SER A 59 -9.32 4.95 -15.32
CA SER A 59 -9.79 6.23 -14.78
C SER A 59 -9.94 6.18 -13.25
N CYS A 60 -10.52 5.11 -12.69
CA CYS A 60 -10.64 4.94 -11.24
C CYS A 60 -9.27 4.91 -10.54
N LEU A 61 -8.31 4.16 -11.09
CA LEU A 61 -6.96 4.06 -10.53
C LEU A 61 -6.18 5.38 -10.65
N ILE A 62 -6.34 6.11 -11.75
CA ILE A 62 -5.81 7.46 -11.88
C ILE A 62 -6.39 8.35 -10.78
N HIS A 63 -7.72 8.39 -10.59
CA HIS A 63 -8.33 9.20 -9.53
C HIS A 63 -7.83 8.80 -8.13
N CYS A 64 -7.77 7.50 -7.84
CA CYS A 64 -7.22 6.95 -6.59
C CYS A 64 -5.82 7.54 -6.32
N ALA A 65 -4.94 7.46 -7.32
CA ALA A 65 -3.59 7.94 -7.13
C ALA A 65 -3.51 9.49 -7.10
N ILE A 66 -4.45 10.26 -7.69
CA ILE A 66 -4.48 11.73 -7.58
C ILE A 66 -4.76 12.10 -6.13
N GLU A 67 -5.77 11.46 -5.53
CA GLU A 67 -6.10 11.67 -4.12
C GLU A 67 -4.89 11.32 -3.23
N SER A 68 -4.21 10.18 -3.49
CA SER A 68 -2.98 9.81 -2.78
C SER A 68 -1.87 10.88 -2.89
N ILE A 69 -1.48 11.30 -4.10
CA ILE A 69 -0.37 12.27 -4.26
C ILE A 69 -0.72 13.65 -3.71
N THR A 70 -2.01 14.01 -3.66
CA THR A 70 -2.46 15.28 -3.12
C THR A 70 -2.63 15.26 -1.60
N GLY A 71 -2.46 14.09 -0.97
CA GLY A 71 -2.43 13.91 0.48
C GLY A 71 -3.82 13.78 1.08
N ASP A 72 -4.80 13.36 0.29
CA ASP A 72 -6.12 13.03 0.79
C ASP A 72 -6.05 11.84 1.76
N THR A 73 -6.86 11.89 2.81
CA THR A 73 -6.88 10.89 3.88
C THR A 73 -8.24 10.23 4.05
N LYS A 74 -9.13 10.31 3.05
CA LYS A 74 -10.53 9.84 3.15
C LYS A 74 -11.15 9.35 1.83
N GLU A 75 -11.02 10.12 0.76
CA GLU A 75 -11.72 9.90 -0.51
C GLU A 75 -10.96 8.96 -1.46
N TRP A 76 -9.64 8.84 -1.33
CA TRP A 76 -8.84 7.97 -2.23
C TRP A 76 -9.35 6.52 -2.26
N PHE A 77 -9.81 5.98 -1.13
CA PHE A 77 -10.34 4.61 -1.05
C PHE A 77 -11.67 4.46 -1.76
N ASN A 78 -12.50 5.51 -1.84
CA ASN A 78 -13.75 5.45 -2.60
C ASN A 78 -13.47 5.18 -4.09
N HIS A 79 -12.37 5.73 -4.62
CA HIS A 79 -11.93 5.43 -5.98
C HIS A 79 -11.38 4.00 -6.12
N LEU A 80 -10.68 3.49 -5.11
CA LEU A 80 -10.23 2.09 -5.09
C LEU A 80 -11.42 1.11 -5.04
N VAL A 81 -12.43 1.39 -4.23
CA VAL A 81 -13.70 0.62 -4.21
C VAL A 81 -14.40 0.72 -5.56
N GLY A 82 -14.43 1.90 -6.18
CA GLY A 82 -14.95 2.06 -7.54
C GLY A 82 -14.19 1.21 -8.57
N ALA A 83 -12.86 1.11 -8.47
CA ALA A 83 -12.05 0.24 -9.31
C ALA A 83 -12.39 -1.25 -9.10
N TYR A 84 -12.56 -1.66 -7.84
CA TYR A 84 -13.02 -3.01 -7.49
C TYR A 84 -14.39 -3.32 -8.10
N GLU A 85 -15.36 -2.40 -8.01
CA GLU A 85 -16.69 -2.58 -8.59
C GLU A 85 -16.65 -2.69 -10.12
N VAL A 86 -15.76 -1.95 -10.80
CA VAL A 86 -15.54 -2.11 -12.25
C VAL A 86 -15.02 -3.52 -12.55
N ILE A 87 -14.02 -4.00 -11.81
CA ILE A 87 -13.47 -5.36 -11.97
C ILE A 87 -14.57 -6.40 -11.73
N ARG A 88 -15.30 -6.29 -10.62
CA ARG A 88 -16.37 -7.22 -10.26
C ARG A 88 -17.49 -7.23 -11.29
N SER A 89 -17.87 -6.07 -11.84
CA SER A 89 -18.97 -5.94 -12.80
C SER A 89 -18.77 -6.69 -14.12
N VAL A 90 -17.52 -7.03 -14.46
CA VAL A 90 -17.21 -7.81 -15.66
C VAL A 90 -17.08 -9.31 -15.39
N THR A 91 -17.11 -9.71 -14.13
CA THR A 91 -17.06 -11.11 -13.71
C THR A 91 -18.47 -11.61 -13.38
N SER A 92 -18.74 -12.89 -13.63
CA SER A 92 -20.03 -13.51 -13.30
C SER A 92 -20.09 -14.06 -11.87
N SER A 93 -18.99 -13.99 -11.12
CA SER A 93 -18.87 -14.55 -9.77
C SER A 93 -19.00 -13.45 -8.72
N GLU A 94 -19.82 -13.68 -7.71
CA GLU A 94 -19.87 -12.82 -6.52
C GLU A 94 -18.77 -13.16 -5.50
N ASP A 95 -18.10 -14.31 -5.66
CA ASP A 95 -17.05 -14.76 -4.75
C ASP A 95 -15.70 -14.11 -5.10
N THR A 96 -15.23 -13.24 -4.20
CA THR A 96 -13.94 -12.53 -4.31
C THR A 96 -12.71 -13.45 -4.36
N SER A 97 -12.85 -14.72 -3.97
CA SER A 97 -11.79 -15.72 -4.05
C SER A 97 -11.72 -16.43 -5.42
N GLN A 98 -12.79 -16.33 -6.23
CA GLN A 98 -12.93 -17.00 -7.53
C GLN A 98 -13.43 -16.04 -8.62
N LEU A 99 -12.83 -14.85 -8.68
CA LEU A 99 -13.11 -13.88 -9.73
C LEU A 99 -12.48 -14.33 -11.06
N ASP A 100 -13.28 -14.44 -12.11
CA ASP A 100 -12.77 -14.66 -13.47
C ASP A 100 -12.19 -13.35 -14.03
N LEU A 101 -10.87 -13.22 -13.96
CA LEU A 101 -10.13 -12.04 -14.39
C LEU A 101 -9.61 -12.14 -15.84
N SER A 102 -10.07 -13.14 -16.61
CA SER A 102 -9.65 -13.39 -18.00
C SER A 102 -9.79 -12.16 -18.90
N ARG A 103 -10.83 -11.36 -18.69
CA ARG A 103 -11.10 -10.15 -19.48
C ARG A 103 -9.97 -9.12 -19.39
N PHE A 104 -9.31 -9.01 -18.23
CA PHE A 104 -8.17 -8.10 -18.05
C PHE A 104 -6.82 -8.80 -18.26
N SER A 105 -6.71 -10.10 -17.96
CA SER A 105 -5.42 -10.79 -18.01
C SER A 105 -4.92 -11.07 -19.43
N THR A 106 -5.80 -10.99 -20.44
CA THR A 106 -5.45 -11.21 -21.86
C THR A 106 -4.66 -10.06 -22.48
N THR A 107 -4.97 -8.81 -22.12
CA THR A 107 -4.30 -7.61 -22.64
C THR A 107 -3.11 -7.21 -21.76
N PHE A 108 -2.10 -6.54 -22.34
CA PHE A 108 -0.97 -6.04 -21.55
C PHE A 108 -1.44 -4.96 -20.58
N GLU A 109 -2.32 -4.09 -21.05
CA GLU A 109 -2.86 -2.96 -20.32
C GLU A 109 -3.78 -3.41 -19.19
N GLY A 110 -4.65 -4.40 -19.44
CA GLY A 110 -5.47 -5.01 -18.39
C GLY A 110 -4.63 -5.68 -17.30
N ARG A 111 -3.56 -6.40 -17.65
CA ARG A 111 -2.61 -6.97 -16.66
C ARG A 111 -1.94 -5.89 -15.82
N TRP A 112 -1.52 -4.79 -16.45
CA TRP A 112 -0.93 -3.65 -15.73
C TRP A 112 -1.93 -2.97 -14.80
N LEU A 113 -3.20 -2.83 -15.21
CA LEU A 113 -4.27 -2.28 -14.38
C LEU A 113 -4.58 -3.16 -13.16
N LEU A 114 -4.66 -4.50 -13.34
CA LEU A 114 -4.84 -5.43 -12.22
C LEU A 114 -3.71 -5.35 -11.21
N ARG A 115 -2.47 -5.20 -11.69
CA ARG A 115 -1.28 -5.02 -10.85
C ARG A 115 -1.30 -3.69 -10.09
N SER A 116 -1.66 -2.59 -10.75
CA SER A 116 -1.84 -1.29 -10.11
C SER A 116 -2.92 -1.36 -9.02
N PHE A 117 -4.07 -1.98 -9.33
CA PHE A 117 -5.13 -2.23 -8.36
C PHE A 117 -4.62 -3.05 -7.16
N ALA A 118 -3.95 -4.17 -7.41
CA ALA A 118 -3.43 -5.05 -6.36
C ALA A 118 -2.44 -4.32 -5.44
N TYR A 119 -1.58 -3.46 -5.99
CA TYR A 119 -0.67 -2.64 -5.19
C TYR A 119 -1.43 -1.77 -4.18
N HIS A 120 -2.46 -1.05 -4.64
CA HIS A 120 -3.24 -0.19 -3.76
C HIS A 120 -4.10 -0.98 -2.77
N ASP A 121 -4.74 -2.07 -3.22
CA ASP A 121 -5.58 -2.92 -2.40
C ASP A 121 -4.79 -3.60 -1.28
N ILE A 122 -3.62 -4.17 -1.58
CA ILE A 122 -2.79 -4.88 -0.60
C ILE A 122 -2.15 -3.91 0.40
N LEU A 123 -1.67 -2.74 -0.02
CA LEU A 123 -1.03 -1.83 0.93
C LEU A 123 -2.03 -1.17 1.87
N MET A 124 -3.26 -0.95 1.41
CA MET A 124 -4.35 -0.44 2.24
C MET A 124 -4.62 -1.31 3.46
N THR A 125 -4.59 -2.64 3.29
CA THR A 125 -4.93 -3.59 4.36
C THR A 125 -4.02 -3.50 5.58
N VAL A 126 -2.76 -3.08 5.38
CA VAL A 126 -1.76 -2.96 6.45
C VAL A 126 -2.13 -1.84 7.44
N VAL A 127 -2.77 -0.77 6.95
CA VAL A 127 -3.17 0.38 7.78
C VAL A 127 -4.53 0.13 8.44
N GLU A 128 -5.47 -0.42 7.69
CA GLU A 128 -6.88 -0.55 8.11
C GLU A 128 -7.23 -1.87 8.82
N ASP A 129 -6.26 -2.78 8.98
CA ASP A 129 -6.50 -4.13 9.52
C ASP A 129 -7.65 -4.87 8.81
N ARG A 130 -7.76 -4.78 7.50
CA ARG A 130 -8.86 -5.41 6.75
C ARG A 130 -8.35 -6.44 5.76
N LYS A 131 -9.26 -7.27 5.27
CA LYS A 131 -8.98 -8.10 4.09
C LYS A 131 -8.88 -7.21 2.84
N PRO A 132 -8.06 -7.61 1.85
CA PRO A 132 -8.08 -6.98 0.53
C PRO A 132 -9.46 -7.15 -0.09
N LEU A 133 -9.83 -6.24 -1.00
CA LEU A 133 -11.09 -6.30 -1.74
C LEU A 133 -11.14 -7.55 -2.65
N ILE A 134 -10.01 -7.99 -3.18
CA ILE A 134 -9.89 -9.23 -3.97
C ILE A 134 -9.00 -10.25 -3.24
N ILE A 135 -9.54 -11.44 -2.99
CA ILE A 135 -8.86 -12.55 -2.28
C ILE A 135 -8.45 -13.66 -3.28
N ALA A 136 -8.41 -13.37 -4.58
CA ALA A 136 -8.15 -14.32 -5.66
C ALA A 136 -6.64 -14.64 -5.85
N GLY A 137 -5.94 -15.00 -4.79
CA GLY A 137 -4.52 -15.40 -4.85
C GLY A 137 -3.61 -14.35 -5.51
N GLU A 138 -2.62 -14.78 -6.30
CA GLU A 138 -1.69 -13.90 -7.01
C GLU A 138 -2.23 -13.44 -8.38
N TYR A 139 -3.44 -12.87 -8.43
CA TYR A 139 -4.07 -12.49 -9.69
C TYR A 139 -3.35 -11.40 -10.49
N TRP A 140 -2.37 -10.72 -9.89
CA TRP A 140 -1.50 -9.72 -10.53
C TRP A 140 -0.16 -10.30 -10.99
N ASN A 141 0.15 -11.55 -10.63
CA ASN A 141 1.41 -12.20 -10.95
C ASN A 141 1.28 -13.06 -12.21
N PHE A 142 1.63 -12.47 -13.35
CA PHE A 142 1.58 -13.13 -14.65
C PHE A 142 2.96 -13.68 -15.00
N ALA A 143 3.04 -14.97 -15.35
CA ALA A 143 4.31 -15.65 -15.61
C ALA A 143 5.17 -14.99 -16.72
N SER A 144 4.55 -14.27 -17.65
CA SER A 144 5.23 -13.49 -18.69
C SER A 144 6.09 -12.35 -18.14
N ASP A 145 5.80 -11.88 -16.93
CA ASP A 145 6.37 -10.65 -16.36
C ASP A 145 7.40 -10.96 -15.25
N ALA A 146 7.64 -12.24 -14.94
CA ALA A 146 8.45 -12.69 -13.80
C ALA A 146 9.94 -12.29 -13.85
N LEU A 147 10.43 -11.87 -15.03
CA LEU A 147 11.85 -11.51 -15.25
C LEU A 147 12.09 -10.00 -15.18
N VAL A 148 11.05 -9.17 -15.07
CA VAL A 148 11.16 -7.71 -15.12
C VAL A 148 10.76 -7.11 -13.77
N ALA A 149 11.50 -6.09 -13.33
CA ALA A 149 11.15 -5.36 -12.12
C ALA A 149 9.81 -4.65 -12.30
N ASP A 150 8.94 -4.80 -11.30
CA ASP A 150 7.62 -4.17 -11.26
C ASP A 150 7.74 -2.65 -11.09
N SER A 151 6.84 -1.88 -11.74
CA SER A 151 6.83 -0.42 -11.65
C SER A 151 6.45 0.12 -10.26
N TYR A 152 5.70 -0.65 -9.46
CA TYR A 152 5.22 -0.22 -8.14
C TYR A 152 6.09 -0.75 -7.00
N PHE A 153 6.49 -2.02 -7.07
CA PHE A 153 7.17 -2.71 -5.96
C PHE A 153 8.46 -3.42 -6.38
N GLY A 154 9.00 -3.12 -7.58
CA GLY A 154 10.28 -3.64 -8.04
C GLY A 154 10.33 -5.18 -8.02
N LEU A 155 11.26 -5.73 -7.24
CA LEU A 155 11.48 -7.18 -7.15
C LEU A 155 10.67 -7.85 -6.02
N ALA A 156 9.71 -7.13 -5.42
CA ALA A 156 8.97 -7.57 -4.24
C ALA A 156 7.63 -8.27 -4.54
N SER A 157 7.39 -8.77 -5.76
CA SER A 157 6.10 -9.39 -6.17
C SER A 157 5.62 -10.47 -5.19
N ARG A 158 6.49 -11.43 -4.85
CA ARG A 158 6.16 -12.48 -3.87
C ARG A 158 5.91 -11.93 -2.47
N LEU A 159 6.60 -10.85 -2.09
CA LEU A 159 6.43 -10.21 -0.78
C LEU A 159 5.08 -9.50 -0.69
N MET A 160 4.60 -8.90 -1.78
CA MET A 160 3.24 -8.33 -1.85
C MET A 160 2.17 -9.40 -1.61
N TYR A 161 2.33 -10.58 -2.21
CA TYR A 161 1.43 -11.71 -1.94
C TYR A 161 1.45 -12.14 -0.47
N LEU A 162 2.64 -12.22 0.14
CA LEU A 162 2.76 -12.57 1.56
C LEU A 162 2.16 -11.50 2.48
N ILE A 163 2.28 -10.20 2.14
CA ILE A 163 1.60 -9.11 2.87
C ILE A 163 0.07 -9.28 2.78
N SER A 164 -0.45 -9.58 1.60
CA SER A 164 -1.87 -9.89 1.40
C SER A 164 -2.32 -11.07 2.26
N ARG A 165 -1.54 -12.17 2.30
CA ARG A 165 -1.83 -13.33 3.16
C ARG A 165 -1.85 -13.00 4.64
N ILE A 166 -0.92 -12.16 5.11
CA ILE A 166 -0.92 -11.70 6.51
C ILE A 166 -2.19 -10.92 6.84
N SER A 167 -2.66 -10.08 5.90
CA SER A 167 -3.87 -9.29 6.07
C SER A 167 -5.14 -10.15 6.06
N ILE A 168 -5.21 -11.17 5.20
CA ILE A 168 -6.27 -12.17 5.19
C ILE A 168 -6.29 -12.93 6.53
N LEU A 169 -5.14 -13.43 6.96
CA LEU A 169 -4.97 -14.12 8.25
C LEU A 169 -5.44 -13.26 9.43
N ASN A 170 -5.12 -11.96 9.42
CA ASN A 170 -5.59 -11.04 10.45
C ASN A 170 -7.11 -10.88 10.42
N GLY A 171 -7.69 -10.68 9.23
CA GLY A 171 -9.13 -10.53 9.05
C GLY A 171 -9.90 -11.78 9.48
N ASP A 172 -9.44 -12.98 9.08
CA ASP A 172 -10.05 -14.25 9.48
C ASP A 172 -10.09 -14.40 11.01
N MET A 173 -9.03 -14.00 11.70
CA MET A 173 -8.99 -14.01 13.16
C MET A 173 -9.95 -13.02 13.81
N MET A 174 -10.17 -11.86 13.20
CA MET A 174 -11.12 -10.87 13.72
C MET A 174 -12.57 -11.29 13.48
N ASP A 175 -12.84 -11.98 12.37
CA ASP A 175 -14.16 -12.51 12.04
C ASP A 175 -14.53 -13.73 12.92
N CYS A 176 -13.55 -14.55 13.29
CA CYS A 176 -13.72 -15.71 14.16
C CYS A 176 -13.78 -15.32 15.66
N ALA A 177 -14.92 -14.77 16.10
CA ALA A 177 -15.16 -14.42 17.50
C ALA A 177 -15.30 -15.63 18.46
N ASP A 178 -15.49 -16.85 17.94
CA ASP A 178 -15.73 -18.08 18.72
C ASP A 178 -14.71 -19.20 18.41
N GLY A 179 -13.87 -19.58 19.38
CA GLY A 179 -13.39 -20.97 19.53
C GLY A 179 -11.94 -21.31 19.11
N SER A 180 -11.31 -22.15 19.95
CA SER A 180 -9.91 -22.61 19.93
C SER A 180 -9.38 -23.24 18.63
N ALA A 181 -10.25 -23.78 17.77
CA ALA A 181 -9.83 -24.35 16.48
C ALA A 181 -9.23 -23.29 15.53
N SER A 182 -9.68 -22.03 15.65
CA SER A 182 -9.11 -20.89 14.93
C SER A 182 -7.66 -20.60 15.37
N ALA A 183 -7.33 -20.87 16.63
CA ALA A 183 -6.03 -20.54 17.20
C ALA A 183 -4.89 -21.45 16.67
N GLU A 184 -5.12 -22.75 16.50
CA GLU A 184 -4.11 -23.67 15.94
C GLU A 184 -3.89 -23.38 14.45
N SER A 185 -4.98 -23.22 13.68
CA SER A 185 -4.93 -22.85 12.27
C SER A 185 -4.15 -21.55 12.05
N PHE A 186 -4.43 -20.51 12.86
CA PHE A 186 -3.70 -19.25 12.84
C PHE A 186 -2.20 -19.43 13.09
N SER A 187 -1.84 -20.24 14.08
CA SER A 187 -0.43 -20.44 14.44
C SER A 187 0.33 -21.15 13.32
N HIS A 188 -0.31 -22.14 12.70
CA HIS A 188 0.24 -22.87 11.55
C HIS A 188 0.43 -21.97 10.33
N GLU A 189 -0.59 -21.18 9.97
CA GLU A 189 -0.51 -20.26 8.84
C GLU A 189 0.51 -19.15 9.07
N ALA A 190 0.53 -18.55 10.26
CA ALA A 190 1.54 -17.56 10.65
C ALA A 190 2.97 -18.14 10.56
N GLN A 191 3.18 -19.39 10.99
CA GLN A 191 4.47 -20.06 10.88
C GLN A 191 4.87 -20.33 9.43
N THR A 192 3.92 -20.73 8.59
CA THR A 192 4.13 -20.97 7.15
C THR A 192 4.57 -19.69 6.46
N ILE A 193 3.83 -18.60 6.63
CA ILE A 193 4.18 -17.27 6.09
C ILE A 193 5.55 -16.83 6.61
N GLN A 194 5.83 -17.03 7.90
CA GLN A 194 7.13 -16.66 8.48
C GLN A 194 8.29 -17.42 7.82
N GLN A 195 8.14 -18.73 7.59
CA GLN A 195 9.16 -19.55 6.95
C GLN A 195 9.40 -19.07 5.51
N GLU A 196 8.34 -18.77 4.76
CA GLU A 196 8.45 -18.22 3.41
C GLU A 196 9.17 -16.87 3.38
N LEU A 197 8.83 -15.94 4.28
CA LEU A 197 9.51 -14.62 4.38
C LEU A 197 10.99 -14.73 4.77
N VAL A 198 11.34 -15.71 5.61
CA VAL A 198 12.74 -15.91 6.06
C VAL A 198 13.58 -16.61 5.00
N SER A 199 13.00 -17.57 4.27
CA SER A 199 13.68 -18.33 3.21
C SER A 199 13.68 -17.62 1.86
N TRP A 200 12.82 -16.61 1.68
CA TRP A 200 12.81 -15.80 0.47
C TRP A 200 14.17 -15.13 0.26
N THR A 201 14.61 -15.14 -0.99
CA THR A 201 15.82 -14.44 -1.44
C THR A 201 15.46 -13.57 -2.63
N CYS A 202 16.06 -12.39 -2.71
CA CYS A 202 15.92 -11.55 -3.89
C CYS A 202 16.55 -12.25 -5.09
N GLY A 203 15.82 -12.30 -6.22
CA GLY A 203 16.36 -12.78 -7.49
C GLY A 203 17.59 -11.96 -7.92
N GLN A 204 18.42 -12.55 -8.80
CA GLN A 204 19.59 -11.85 -9.34
C GLN A 204 19.15 -10.57 -10.07
N SER A 205 19.71 -9.43 -9.67
CA SER A 205 19.50 -8.14 -10.32
C SER A 205 20.78 -7.32 -10.25
N ASP A 206 21.16 -6.71 -11.37
CA ASP A 206 22.30 -5.79 -11.44
C ASP A 206 22.00 -4.44 -10.76
N ASN A 207 20.73 -4.18 -10.42
CA ASN A 207 20.32 -2.95 -9.77
C ASN A 207 20.27 -3.13 -8.24
N ALA A 208 21.35 -2.73 -7.58
CA ALA A 208 21.47 -2.78 -6.12
C ALA A 208 20.33 -2.04 -5.39
N MET A 209 19.74 -1.00 -5.98
CA MET A 209 18.66 -0.24 -5.35
C MET A 209 17.35 -1.01 -5.32
N LEU A 210 17.06 -1.78 -6.38
CA LEU A 210 15.89 -2.66 -6.40
C LEU A 210 16.05 -3.83 -5.43
N VAL A 211 17.28 -4.32 -5.24
CA VAL A 211 17.59 -5.33 -4.22
C VAL A 211 17.39 -4.77 -2.81
N HIS A 212 17.91 -3.57 -2.53
CA HIS A 212 17.67 -2.89 -1.25
C HIS A 212 16.18 -2.66 -0.99
N LEU A 213 15.45 -2.14 -1.98
CA LEU A 213 14.01 -1.97 -1.91
C LEU A 213 13.31 -3.30 -1.56
N ALA A 214 13.59 -4.38 -2.29
CA ALA A 214 12.94 -5.66 -2.04
C ALA A 214 13.25 -6.23 -0.65
N GLU A 215 14.47 -6.10 -0.15
CA GLU A 215 14.82 -6.47 1.23
C GLU A 215 14.06 -5.60 2.26
N THR A 216 13.85 -4.31 2.01
CA THR A 216 13.02 -3.48 2.90
C THR A 216 11.56 -3.95 2.92
N TYR A 217 11.00 -4.37 1.79
CA TYR A 217 9.67 -4.98 1.74
C TYR A 217 9.60 -6.28 2.54
N ARG A 218 10.65 -7.11 2.50
CA ARG A 218 10.72 -8.36 3.25
C ARG A 218 10.71 -8.10 4.76
N SER A 219 11.53 -7.16 5.20
CA SER A 219 11.54 -6.74 6.60
C SER A 219 10.21 -6.09 7.01
N ALA A 220 9.58 -5.29 6.16
CA ALA A 220 8.28 -4.69 6.43
C ALA A 220 7.17 -5.76 6.57
N ALA A 221 7.18 -6.78 5.70
CA ALA A 221 6.27 -7.92 5.80
C ALA A 221 6.49 -8.74 7.09
N LEU A 222 7.75 -8.94 7.52
CA LEU A 222 8.04 -9.58 8.81
C LEU A 222 7.55 -8.75 9.99
N ILE A 223 7.72 -7.42 9.97
CA ILE A 223 7.13 -6.53 10.99
C ILE A 223 5.62 -6.69 11.00
N HIS A 224 4.97 -6.66 9.83
CA HIS A 224 3.52 -6.82 9.71
C HIS A 224 3.05 -8.14 10.33
N LEU A 225 3.68 -9.26 9.97
CA LEU A 225 3.37 -10.58 10.55
C LEU A 225 3.55 -10.60 12.07
N PHE A 226 4.68 -10.10 12.59
CA PHE A 226 4.91 -10.09 14.04
C PHE A 226 3.93 -9.18 14.78
N ARG A 227 3.51 -8.08 14.18
CA ARG A 227 2.43 -7.23 14.72
C ARG A 227 1.10 -7.98 14.76
N THR A 228 0.74 -8.70 13.69
CA THR A 228 -0.47 -9.53 13.63
C THR A 228 -0.45 -10.64 14.68
N ILE A 229 0.67 -11.36 14.84
CA ILE A 229 0.83 -12.36 15.89
C ILE A 229 0.72 -11.72 17.28
N ARG A 230 1.38 -10.58 17.51
CA ARG A 230 1.32 -9.85 18.79
C ARG A 230 -0.11 -9.43 19.16
N GLN A 231 -0.92 -9.02 18.18
CA GLN A 231 -2.31 -8.63 18.37
C GLN A 231 -3.18 -9.79 18.88
N HIS A 232 -3.03 -10.98 18.28
CA HIS A 232 -3.83 -12.16 18.64
C HIS A 232 -3.20 -13.04 19.72
N ARG A 233 -1.91 -12.84 20.02
CA ARG A 233 -1.14 -13.56 21.05
C ARG A 233 -0.30 -12.60 21.90
N PRO A 234 -0.93 -11.78 22.77
CA PRO A 234 -0.22 -10.80 23.59
C PRO A 234 0.88 -11.40 24.48
N GLN A 235 0.76 -12.67 24.89
CA GLN A 235 1.76 -13.39 25.66
C GLN A 235 3.12 -13.54 24.95
N LEU A 236 3.15 -13.45 23.61
CA LEU A 236 4.38 -13.53 22.82
C LEU A 236 5.07 -12.18 22.64
N THR A 237 4.51 -11.08 23.18
CA THR A 237 5.03 -9.72 22.98
C THR A 237 6.52 -9.60 23.33
N ALA A 238 6.95 -10.17 24.46
CA ALA A 238 8.34 -10.11 24.90
C ALA A 238 9.31 -10.79 23.91
N THR A 239 8.87 -11.88 23.26
CA THR A 239 9.66 -12.62 22.26
C THR A 239 9.63 -11.93 20.89
N LEU A 240 8.52 -11.28 20.53
CA LEU A 240 8.34 -10.64 19.23
C LEU A 240 8.95 -9.24 19.16
N ALA A 241 8.95 -8.47 20.25
CA ALA A 241 9.51 -7.13 20.30
C ALA A 241 10.97 -7.02 19.78
N PRO A 242 11.94 -7.86 20.20
CA PRO A 242 13.30 -7.80 19.67
C PRO A 242 13.38 -8.20 18.19
N ARG A 243 12.50 -9.09 17.72
CA ARG A 243 12.44 -9.50 16.31
C ARG A 243 11.94 -8.34 15.44
N ILE A 244 10.92 -7.62 15.90
CA ILE A 244 10.41 -6.42 15.24
C ILE A 244 11.49 -5.34 15.18
N ALA A 245 12.16 -5.06 16.30
CA ALA A 245 13.26 -4.09 16.35
C ALA A 245 14.41 -4.44 15.39
N THR A 246 14.73 -5.74 15.26
CA THR A 246 15.74 -6.21 14.30
C THR A 246 15.35 -5.91 12.85
N GLN A 247 14.08 -6.13 12.49
CA GLN A 247 13.60 -5.84 11.13
C GLN A 247 13.52 -4.32 10.87
N ALA A 248 13.12 -3.52 11.86
CA ALA A 248 13.13 -2.06 11.73
C ALA A 248 14.56 -1.54 11.50
N LYS A 249 15.54 -2.05 12.24
CA LYS A 249 16.96 -1.73 12.04
C LYS A 249 17.48 -2.15 10.66
N GLU A 250 17.05 -3.32 10.15
CA GLU A 250 17.41 -3.77 8.80
C GLU A 250 16.88 -2.80 7.74
N ILE A 251 15.62 -2.35 7.85
CA ILE A 251 15.03 -1.35 6.95
C ILE A 251 15.87 -0.06 6.95
N VAL A 252 16.20 0.47 8.14
CA VAL A 252 17.06 1.67 8.28
C VAL A 252 18.41 1.46 7.58
N THR A 253 19.08 0.35 7.87
CA THR A 253 20.40 0.01 7.29
C THR A 253 20.36 -0.08 5.76
N ARG A 254 19.25 -0.56 5.18
CA ARG A 254 19.08 -0.65 3.72
C ARG A 254 18.80 0.72 3.10
N ILE A 255 17.98 1.54 3.75
CA ILE A 255 17.67 2.91 3.31
C ILE A 255 18.92 3.79 3.28
N GLU A 256 19.83 3.64 4.26
CA GLU A 256 21.09 4.39 4.30
C GLU A 256 22.03 4.02 3.14
N LYS A 257 21.93 2.79 2.62
CA LYS A 257 22.70 2.33 1.45
C LYS A 257 22.09 2.79 0.13
N MET A 258 20.87 3.33 0.14
CA MET A 258 20.22 3.87 -1.04
C MET A 258 20.61 5.34 -1.22
N PRO A 259 21.17 5.76 -2.37
CA PRO A 259 21.42 7.16 -2.66
C PRO A 259 20.12 7.95 -2.65
N ALA A 260 20.19 9.16 -2.07
CA ALA A 260 19.11 10.13 -2.15
C ALA A 260 18.69 10.38 -3.60
N ASN A 261 17.39 10.55 -3.82
CA ASN A 261 16.74 10.81 -5.10
C ASN A 261 16.75 9.65 -6.10
N CYS A 262 17.18 8.45 -5.72
CA CYS A 262 17.07 7.30 -6.61
C CYS A 262 15.60 6.95 -6.91
N LEU A 263 15.33 6.35 -8.06
CA LEU A 263 13.94 6.08 -8.49
C LEU A 263 13.20 5.12 -7.55
N ALA A 264 13.93 4.20 -6.93
CA ALA A 264 13.37 3.21 -5.99
C ALA A 264 12.79 3.86 -4.71
N GLU A 265 13.17 5.09 -4.37
CA GLU A 265 12.64 5.79 -3.19
C GLU A 265 11.14 6.05 -3.28
N SER A 266 10.58 6.16 -4.50
CA SER A 266 9.15 6.34 -4.71
C SER A 266 8.31 5.19 -4.14
N SER A 267 8.92 4.02 -3.93
CA SER A 267 8.26 2.81 -3.41
C SER A 267 8.64 2.51 -1.95
N LEU A 268 9.31 3.42 -1.24
CA LEU A 268 9.75 3.19 0.15
C LEU A 268 8.68 3.50 1.22
N LEU A 269 7.50 3.99 0.84
CA LEU A 269 6.51 4.49 1.80
C LEU A 269 6.05 3.41 2.79
N LEU A 270 5.67 2.22 2.33
CA LEU A 270 5.32 1.10 3.21
C LEU A 270 6.49 0.74 4.16
N PRO A 271 7.72 0.43 3.66
CA PRO A 271 8.83 0.10 4.56
C PRO A 271 9.16 1.18 5.59
N LEU A 272 9.20 2.46 5.17
CA LEU A 272 9.44 3.60 6.04
C LEU A 272 8.35 3.72 7.12
N PHE A 273 7.09 3.53 6.74
CA PHE A 273 5.97 3.56 7.69
C PHE A 273 6.06 2.43 8.72
N MET A 274 6.31 1.21 8.25
CA MET A 274 6.38 0.01 9.11
C MET A 274 7.54 0.07 10.09
N ALA A 275 8.72 0.52 9.64
CA ALA A 275 9.85 0.75 10.53
C ALA A 275 9.59 1.95 11.47
N GLY A 276 9.13 3.07 10.92
CA GLY A 276 8.89 4.31 11.63
C GLY A 276 7.95 4.13 12.81
N GLY A 277 6.92 3.32 12.65
CA GLY A 277 5.98 3.04 13.73
C GLY A 277 6.49 2.10 14.83
N GLU A 278 7.65 1.46 14.66
CA GLU A 278 8.25 0.55 15.66
C GLU A 278 9.57 1.06 16.26
N VAL A 279 10.28 1.97 15.59
CA VAL A 279 11.51 2.55 16.13
C VAL A 279 11.27 3.46 17.33
N GLU A 280 12.22 3.43 18.27
CA GLU A 280 12.27 4.29 19.46
C GLU A 280 13.61 5.00 19.61
N ASP A 281 14.63 4.48 18.94
CA ASP A 281 15.97 5.04 18.90
C ASP A 281 15.98 6.37 18.12
N PRO A 282 16.42 7.49 18.73
CA PRO A 282 16.42 8.80 18.09
C PRO A 282 17.21 8.85 16.77
N GLU A 283 18.28 8.06 16.64
CA GLU A 283 19.08 7.99 15.41
C GLU A 283 18.29 7.34 14.27
N GLN A 284 17.67 6.18 14.51
CA GLN A 284 16.79 5.53 13.53
C GLN A 284 15.58 6.40 13.15
N ILE A 285 14.97 7.08 14.12
CA ILE A 285 13.89 8.04 13.87
C ILE A 285 14.39 9.17 12.96
N ALA A 286 15.58 9.71 13.20
CA ALA A 286 16.15 10.77 12.37
C ALA A 286 16.40 10.31 10.93
N VAL A 287 16.90 9.09 10.72
CA VAL A 287 17.11 8.54 9.36
C VAL A 287 15.78 8.40 8.61
N ILE A 288 14.75 7.83 9.25
CA ILE A 288 13.43 7.67 8.63
C ILE A 288 12.80 9.02 8.31
N ARG A 289 12.84 9.95 9.28
CA ARG A 289 12.35 11.33 9.10
C ARG A 289 13.03 12.01 7.92
N HIS A 290 14.36 12.03 7.90
CA HIS A 290 15.13 12.68 6.84
C HIS A 290 14.80 12.08 5.47
N ARG A 291 14.72 10.75 5.38
CA ARG A 291 14.39 10.09 4.12
C ARG A 291 13.00 10.47 3.62
N MET A 292 12.00 10.51 4.51
CA MET A 292 10.65 10.93 4.13
C MET A 292 10.60 12.41 3.72
N GLN A 293 11.34 13.28 4.41
CA GLN A 293 11.47 14.69 4.05
C GLN A 293 12.10 14.87 2.67
N ASP A 294 13.19 14.16 2.36
CA ASP A 294 13.81 14.18 1.02
C ASP A 294 12.80 13.82 -0.08
N ILE A 295 12.01 12.75 0.14
CA ILE A 295 10.99 12.29 -0.82
C ILE A 295 9.93 13.38 -1.00
N VAL A 296 9.43 13.97 0.09
CA VAL A 296 8.43 15.06 0.02
C VAL A 296 9.00 16.27 -0.72
N GLU A 297 10.21 16.71 -0.40
CA GLU A 297 10.83 17.88 -1.00
C GLU A 297 11.05 17.69 -2.50
N VAL A 298 11.54 16.53 -2.93
CA VAL A 298 11.94 16.32 -4.32
C VAL A 298 10.77 15.86 -5.19
N ARG A 299 9.90 14.99 -4.68
CA ARG A 299 8.78 14.40 -5.44
C ARG A 299 7.44 15.11 -5.23
N GLN A 300 7.28 15.88 -4.14
CA GLN A 300 6.04 16.54 -3.75
C GLN A 300 4.89 15.55 -3.49
N PHE A 301 5.21 14.37 -2.98
CA PHE A 301 4.24 13.34 -2.63
C PHE A 301 3.61 13.64 -1.27
N HIS A 302 2.40 14.21 -1.26
CA HIS A 302 1.75 14.63 -0.01
C HIS A 302 1.22 13.46 0.82
N ASN A 303 0.97 12.27 0.24
CA ASN A 303 0.78 11.04 1.01
C ASN A 303 1.96 10.77 1.95
N VAL A 304 3.20 10.92 1.48
CA VAL A 304 4.40 10.74 2.31
C VAL A 304 4.42 11.77 3.45
N GLN A 305 4.03 13.02 3.17
CA GLN A 305 3.90 14.07 4.20
C GLN A 305 2.81 13.74 5.24
N ALA A 306 1.67 13.19 4.81
CA ALA A 306 0.59 12.77 5.71
C ALA A 306 1.04 11.61 6.62
N VAL A 307 1.73 10.63 6.05
CA VAL A 307 2.30 9.49 6.79
C VAL A 307 3.36 9.98 7.79
N LEU A 308 4.27 10.86 7.37
CA LEU A 308 5.28 11.45 8.26
C LEU A 308 4.63 12.22 9.42
N THR A 309 3.56 12.97 9.15
CA THR A 309 2.80 13.68 10.20
C THR A 309 2.26 12.73 11.27
N VAL A 310 1.78 11.55 10.87
CA VAL A 310 1.31 10.53 11.81
C VAL A 310 2.48 9.93 12.60
N LEU A 311 3.62 9.66 11.96
CA LEU A 311 4.80 9.14 12.64
C LEU A 311 5.39 10.14 13.64
N GLU A 312 5.49 11.42 13.30
CA GLU A 312 5.94 12.47 14.23
C GLU A 312 5.08 12.53 15.48
N GLU A 313 3.76 12.40 15.31
CA GLU A 313 2.84 12.38 16.43
C GLU A 313 3.03 11.13 17.29
N VAL A 314 3.20 9.95 16.69
CA VAL A 314 3.51 8.71 17.41
C VAL A 314 4.80 8.87 18.21
N TRP A 315 5.87 9.36 17.60
CA TRP A 315 7.16 9.56 18.26
C TRP A 315 7.05 10.58 19.40
N HIS A 316 6.35 11.69 19.18
CA HIS A 316 6.13 12.71 20.21
C HIS A 316 5.34 12.19 21.41
N LEU A 317 4.24 11.46 21.17
CA LEU A 317 3.41 10.88 22.23
C LEU A 317 4.18 9.82 23.04
N ARG A 318 4.99 8.99 22.37
CA ARG A 318 5.88 8.02 23.05
C ARG A 318 6.94 8.72 23.90
N ALA A 319 7.59 9.77 23.37
CA ALA A 319 8.62 10.51 24.08
C ALA A 319 8.10 11.25 25.33
N THR A 320 6.84 11.70 25.30
CA THR A 320 6.18 12.37 26.44
C THR A 320 5.57 11.40 27.44
N GLY A 321 5.69 10.08 27.22
CA GLY A 321 5.17 9.05 28.11
C GLY A 321 3.64 8.90 28.06
N VAL A 322 2.98 9.47 27.05
CA VAL A 322 1.55 9.26 26.83
C VAL A 322 1.32 7.80 26.48
N LEU A 323 0.37 7.17 27.18
CA LEU A 323 0.00 5.79 26.95
C LEU A 323 -1.26 5.73 26.07
N GLY A 324 -1.26 4.76 25.16
CA GLY A 324 -2.43 4.44 24.34
C GLY A 324 -3.49 3.66 25.11
N PRO A 325 -4.58 3.26 24.44
CA PRO A 325 -5.66 2.47 25.01
C PRO A 325 -5.14 1.19 25.69
N GLY A 326 -5.59 0.91 26.92
CA GLY A 326 -5.10 -0.25 27.69
C GLY A 326 -3.69 -0.06 28.29
N ARG A 327 -3.23 1.20 28.43
CA ARG A 327 -1.91 1.56 28.99
C ARG A 327 -0.72 0.99 28.20
N ARG A 328 -0.94 0.62 26.93
CA ARG A 328 0.13 0.17 26.02
C ARG A 328 0.85 1.36 25.39
N LYS A 329 1.97 1.10 24.71
CA LYS A 329 2.65 2.10 23.88
C LYS A 329 1.70 2.62 22.78
N VAL A 330 1.72 3.92 22.54
CA VAL A 330 0.94 4.55 21.46
C VAL A 330 1.32 3.94 20.12
N ASP A 331 0.32 3.59 19.33
CA ASP A 331 0.45 3.04 17.99
C ASP A 331 -0.10 4.03 16.96
N TRP A 332 0.33 3.93 15.70
CA TRP A 332 -0.20 4.79 14.63
C TRP A 332 -1.71 4.63 14.48
N LYS A 333 -2.26 3.43 14.76
CA LYS A 333 -3.71 3.19 14.78
C LYS A 333 -4.45 4.13 15.74
N ASP A 334 -3.84 4.47 16.87
CA ASP A 334 -4.44 5.38 17.86
C ASP A 334 -4.51 6.82 17.30
N VAL A 335 -3.45 7.26 16.62
CA VAL A 335 -3.38 8.56 15.96
C VAL A 335 -4.40 8.65 14.82
N LEU A 336 -4.49 7.62 13.98
CA LEU A 336 -5.42 7.56 12.86
C LEU A 336 -6.87 7.57 13.32
N ALA A 337 -7.22 6.76 14.31
CA ALA A 337 -8.56 6.73 14.89
C ALA A 337 -8.96 8.10 15.45
N ARG A 338 -8.03 8.78 16.15
CA ARG A 338 -8.27 10.14 16.69
C ARG A 338 -8.50 11.17 15.59
N ARG A 339 -7.73 11.10 14.50
CA ARG A 339 -7.81 12.02 13.37
C ARG A 339 -8.96 11.69 12.40
N LYS A 340 -9.52 10.47 12.48
CA LYS A 340 -10.45 9.91 11.47
C LYS A 340 -9.82 9.95 10.08
N TRP A 341 -8.57 9.52 10.01
CA TRP A 341 -7.78 9.46 8.79
C TRP A 341 -7.59 8.02 8.36
N MET A 342 -7.63 7.83 7.05
CA MET A 342 -7.40 6.57 6.37
C MET A 342 -6.26 6.84 5.38
N LEU A 343 -5.04 6.49 5.80
CA LEU A 343 -3.83 6.87 5.07
C LEU A 343 -3.62 6.01 3.83
N SER A 344 -3.26 6.66 2.73
CA SER A 344 -2.67 5.99 1.58
C SER A 344 -1.17 5.80 1.82
N ILE A 345 -0.73 4.56 1.98
CA ILE A 345 0.70 4.19 2.10
C ILE A 345 1.27 3.60 0.79
N THR A 346 0.60 3.92 -0.31
CA THR A 346 0.92 3.57 -1.70
C THR A 346 1.59 4.74 -2.39
#